data_AF-A0A915DFX4-F1
#
_entry.id   AF-A0A915DFX4-F1
#
_cell.length_a   1.000
_cell.length_b   1.000
_cell.length_c   1.000
_cell.angle_alpha   90.00
_cell.angle_beta   90.00
_cell.angle_gamma   90.00
#
_symmetry.space_group_name_H-M   'P 1'
#
loop_
_entity.id
_entity.type
_entity.pdbx_description
1 polymer ?
#
loop_
_entity_poly.entity_id
_entity_poly.type
_entity_poly.pdbx_seq_one_letter_code
_entity_poly.pdbx_strand_id
1 'polypeptide(L)'
;MGYGVVDREDSFFHPSRSRPGDAIRRVFEVIAGGTILNKGSGLFDPCEKESKDVLGNLSEQEREDITSSAQHALRLISFNQIYKILAIERLPDKKPGYNGPNSERKRAHVTVEVKKRKKKNRL
;
A
#
# COMPACT_ATOMS: atom_id res chain seq x y z
N MET A 1 9.49 44.66 -11.62
CA MET A 1 8.25 43.93 -11.32
C MET A 1 8.58 42.45 -11.28
N GLY A 2 8.79 41.91 -10.08
CA GLY A 2 9.04 40.49 -9.87
C GLY A 2 7.71 39.75 -9.70
N TYR A 3 7.53 38.67 -10.45
CA TYR A 3 6.54 37.66 -10.12
C TYR A 3 7.30 36.47 -9.56
N GLY A 4 7.21 36.30 -8.24
CA GLY A 4 7.67 35.10 -7.57
C GLY A 4 6.75 33.94 -7.97
N VAL A 5 7.32 32.96 -8.66
CA VAL A 5 6.70 31.64 -8.81
C VAL A 5 7.08 30.87 -7.55
N VAL A 6 6.06 30.50 -6.79
CA VAL A 6 6.20 29.54 -5.70
C VAL A 6 6.44 28.17 -6.32
N ASP A 7 7.70 27.77 -6.43
CA ASP A 7 8.04 26.37 -6.72
C ASP A 7 7.58 25.52 -5.53
N ARG A 8 6.36 24.98 -5.65
CA ARG A 8 5.77 23.97 -4.77
C ARG A 8 5.87 22.60 -5.43
N GLU A 9 7.02 22.28 -6.00
CA GLU A 9 7.31 20.97 -6.57
C GLU A 9 8.68 20.58 -6.02
N ASP A 10 8.64 19.76 -4.97
CA ASP A 10 9.70 18.83 -4.54
C ASP A 10 9.45 18.36 -3.09
N SER A 11 8.22 17.96 -2.79
CA SER A 11 8.05 16.85 -1.85
C SER A 11 8.17 15.55 -2.63
N PHE A 12 9.36 15.37 -3.22
CA PHE A 12 9.80 14.13 -3.84
C PHE A 12 9.45 12.99 -2.89
N PHE A 13 8.54 12.17 -3.39
CA PHE A 13 8.33 10.77 -3.06
C PHE A 13 9.51 10.19 -2.25
N HIS A 14 9.41 10.24 -0.93
CA HIS A 14 10.33 9.46 -0.10
C HIS A 14 9.99 8.00 -0.41
N PRO A 15 10.96 7.13 -0.76
CA PRO A 15 10.73 5.71 -0.93
C PRO A 15 10.45 5.09 0.44
N SER A 16 9.29 5.39 0.99
CA SER A 16 8.72 4.69 2.12
C SER A 16 8.34 3.32 1.57
N ARG A 17 9.09 2.30 1.97
CA ARG A 17 8.76 0.91 1.69
C ARG A 17 7.33 0.67 2.21
N SER A 18 6.36 0.66 1.31
CA SER A 18 4.98 0.38 1.64
C SER A 18 4.83 -1.11 1.92
N ARG A 19 3.89 -1.45 2.80
CA ARG A 19 3.48 -2.86 2.94
C ARG A 19 2.76 -3.25 1.64
N PRO A 20 2.85 -4.51 1.18
CA PRO A 20 2.21 -4.91 -0.08
C PRO A 20 0.71 -4.56 -0.17
N GLY A 21 -0.02 -4.70 0.95
CA GLY A 21 -1.44 -4.32 0.99
C GLY A 21 -1.69 -2.82 0.79
N ASP A 22 -0.83 -1.96 1.36
CA ASP A 22 -0.91 -0.51 1.20
C ASP A 22 -0.53 -0.10 -0.22
N ALA A 23 0.46 -0.75 -0.82
CA ALA A 23 0.86 -0.53 -2.20
C ALA A 23 -0.29 -0.82 -3.18
N ILE A 24 -0.95 -1.96 -3.03
CA ILE A 24 -2.10 -2.35 -3.86
C ILE A 24 -3.23 -1.33 -3.72
N ARG A 25 -3.58 -0.97 -2.48
CA ARG A 25 -4.60 0.04 -2.21
C ARG A 25 -4.26 1.36 -2.92
N ARG A 26 -3.00 1.78 -2.86
CA ARG A 26 -2.55 3.04 -3.47
C ARG A 26 -2.67 3.02 -5.00
N VAL A 27 -2.33 1.91 -5.64
CA VAL A 27 -2.51 1.74 -7.09
C VAL A 27 -3.98 1.91 -7.47
N PHE A 28 -4.88 1.22 -6.76
CA PHE A 28 -6.32 1.35 -7.02
C PHE A 28 -6.86 2.76 -6.72
N GLU A 29 -6.35 3.46 -5.70
CA GLU A 29 -6.72 4.86 -5.41
C GLU A 29 -6.38 5.79 -6.58
N VAL A 30 -5.18 5.65 -7.15
CA VAL A 30 -4.73 6.46 -8.28
C VAL A 30 -5.57 6.19 -9.53
N ILE A 31 -5.85 4.91 -9.83
CA ILE A 31 -6.68 4.55 -10.99
C ILE A 31 -8.13 5.00 -10.80
N ALA A 32 -8.72 4.74 -9.63
CA ALA A 32 -10.09 5.13 -9.30
C ALA A 32 -10.29 6.66 -9.28
N GLY A 33 -9.22 7.41 -8.99
CA GLY A 33 -9.17 8.87 -9.07
C GLY A 33 -9.18 9.42 -10.49
N GLY A 34 -9.16 8.54 -11.51
CA GLY A 34 -9.32 8.93 -12.91
C GLY A 34 -8.01 9.31 -13.61
N THR A 35 -6.85 8.87 -13.11
CA THR A 35 -5.55 9.18 -13.77
C THR A 35 -5.51 8.70 -15.23
N ILE A 36 -6.25 7.64 -15.55
CA ILE A 36 -6.28 6.99 -16.86
C ILE A 36 -7.39 7.52 -17.77
N LEU A 37 -8.27 8.42 -17.30
CA LEU A 37 -9.32 8.98 -18.14
C LEU A 37 -8.73 9.96 -19.16
N ASN A 38 -9.48 10.27 -20.23
CA ASN A 38 -9.04 11.19 -21.30
C ASN A 38 -8.63 12.59 -20.80
N LYS A 39 -9.15 13.02 -19.65
CA LYS A 39 -8.81 14.30 -18.98
C LYS A 39 -7.89 14.13 -17.77
N GLY A 40 -7.40 12.91 -17.52
CA GLY A 40 -6.48 12.60 -16.44
C GLY A 40 -5.05 13.01 -16.78
N SER A 41 -4.14 12.83 -15.82
CA SER A 41 -2.71 13.12 -16.01
C SER A 41 -1.99 12.13 -16.95
N GLY A 42 -2.62 10.99 -17.30
CA GLY A 42 -2.00 9.94 -18.11
C GLY A 42 -0.89 9.19 -17.38
N LEU A 43 -0.19 8.30 -18.10
CA LEU A 43 1.00 7.61 -17.60
C LEU A 43 2.10 7.68 -18.66
N PHE A 44 3.05 8.59 -18.47
CA PHE A 44 4.14 8.79 -19.42
C PHE A 44 5.27 7.78 -19.21
N ASP A 45 5.79 7.24 -20.31
CA ASP A 45 6.91 6.30 -20.29
C ASP A 45 8.24 7.03 -20.03
N PRO A 46 8.95 6.75 -18.90
CA PRO A 46 10.26 7.36 -18.63
C PRO A 46 11.39 6.83 -19.54
N CYS A 47 11.16 5.75 -20.28
CA CYS A 47 12.13 5.15 -21.18
C CYS A 47 12.09 5.73 -22.60
N GLU A 48 11.10 6.56 -22.91
CA GLU A 48 10.92 7.17 -24.23
C GLU A 48 11.45 8.62 -24.21
N LYS A 49 12.07 9.05 -25.33
CA LYS A 49 12.65 10.40 -25.41
C LYS A 49 11.57 11.48 -25.51
N GLU A 50 10.47 11.17 -26.16
CA GLU A 50 9.30 12.04 -26.28
C GLU A 50 8.27 11.68 -25.20
N SER A 51 7.48 12.67 -24.77
CA SER A 51 6.41 12.46 -23.79
C SER A 51 5.32 11.56 -24.38
N LYS A 52 5.46 10.24 -24.17
CA LYS A 52 4.57 9.22 -24.72
C LYS A 52 3.68 8.65 -23.61
N ASP A 53 2.37 8.86 -23.73
CA ASP A 53 1.39 8.23 -22.84
C ASP A 53 1.25 6.75 -23.17
N VAL A 54 1.57 5.89 -22.20
CA VAL A 54 1.47 4.42 -22.33
C VAL A 54 0.00 3.98 -22.50
N LEU A 55 -0.94 4.78 -22.01
CA LEU A 55 -2.36 4.47 -22.06
C LEU A 55 -3.00 4.83 -23.40
N GLY A 56 -2.27 5.46 -24.33
CA GLY A 56 -2.79 5.98 -25.59
C GLY A 56 -3.55 4.97 -26.47
N ASN A 57 -3.30 3.67 -26.30
CA ASN A 57 -3.97 2.60 -27.05
C ASN A 57 -5.33 2.19 -26.46
N LEU A 58 -5.70 2.66 -25.27
CA LEU A 58 -6.99 2.37 -24.65
C LEU A 58 -8.07 3.29 -25.21
N SER A 59 -9.20 2.69 -25.61
CA SER A 59 -10.42 3.43 -25.96
C SER A 59 -11.02 4.14 -24.74
N GLU A 60 -11.89 5.12 -24.99
CA GLU A 60 -12.59 5.84 -23.93
C GLU A 60 -13.42 4.90 -23.03
N GLN A 61 -14.12 3.94 -23.64
CA GLN A 61 -14.91 2.95 -22.91
C GLN A 61 -14.03 2.07 -22.00
N GLU A 62 -12.90 1.58 -22.49
CA GLU A 62 -11.98 0.76 -21.69
C GLU A 62 -11.43 1.55 -20.49
N ARG A 63 -11.12 2.84 -20.69
CA ARG A 63 -10.66 3.71 -19.60
C ARG A 63 -11.72 3.90 -18.52
N GLU A 64 -12.98 4.07 -18.92
CA GLU A 64 -14.12 4.17 -17.99
C GLU A 64 -14.35 2.85 -17.24
N ASP A 65 -14.32 1.72 -17.94
CA ASP A 65 -14.53 0.39 -17.35
C ASP A 65 -13.42 0.04 -16.35
N ILE A 66 -12.15 0.34 -16.68
CA ILE A 66 -11.02 0.16 -15.77
C ILE A 66 -11.16 1.08 -14.55
N THR A 67 -11.56 2.34 -14.74
CA THR A 67 -11.75 3.28 -13.62
C THR A 67 -12.89 2.81 -12.70
N SER A 68 -14.03 2.39 -13.28
CA SER A 68 -15.19 1.88 -12.56
C SER A 68 -14.85 0.60 -11.77
N SER A 69 -14.14 -0.34 -12.39
CA SER A 69 -13.69 -1.57 -11.72
C SER A 69 -12.69 -1.27 -10.59
N ALA A 70 -11.79 -0.31 -10.75
CA ALA A 70 -10.88 0.14 -9.68
C ALA A 70 -11.63 0.76 -8.50
N GLN A 71 -12.66 1.57 -8.75
CA GLN A 71 -13.53 2.12 -7.70
C GLN A 71 -14.27 1.02 -6.94
N HIS A 72 -14.69 -0.04 -7.62
CA HIS A 72 -15.29 -1.20 -6.97
C HIS A 72 -14.26 -1.96 -6.13
N ALA A 73 -13.06 -2.18 -6.66
CA ALA A 73 -11.96 -2.83 -5.95
C ALA A 73 -11.60 -2.10 -4.64
N LEU A 74 -11.55 -0.76 -4.62
CA LEU A 74 -11.31 -0.01 -3.36
C LEU A 74 -12.36 -0.26 -2.28
N ARG A 75 -13.63 -0.38 -2.68
CA ARG A 75 -14.71 -0.73 -1.76
C ARG A 75 -14.46 -2.12 -1.19
N LEU A 76 -14.14 -3.11 -2.03
CA LEU A 76 -13.78 -4.45 -1.57
C LEU A 76 -12.59 -4.45 -0.60
N ILE A 77 -11.53 -3.69 -0.88
CA ILE A 77 -10.37 -3.55 0.03
C ILE A 77 -10.81 -2.99 1.39
N SER A 78 -11.63 -1.94 1.38
CA SER A 78 -12.14 -1.30 2.61
C SER A 78 -12.97 -2.24 3.47
N PHE A 79 -13.71 -3.17 2.84
CA PHE A 79 -14.49 -4.20 3.52
C PHE A 79 -13.70 -5.49 3.81
N ASN A 80 -12.37 -5.45 3.75
CA ASN A 80 -11.49 -6.60 3.98
C ASN A 80 -11.78 -7.79 3.03
N GLN A 81 -12.24 -7.48 1.81
CA GLN A 81 -12.56 -8.44 0.74
C GLN A 81 -11.53 -8.46 -0.38
N ILE A 82 -10.26 -8.16 -0.09
CA ILE A 82 -9.16 -8.17 -1.07
C ILE A 82 -8.98 -9.53 -1.77
N TYR A 83 -9.38 -10.62 -1.13
CA TYR A 83 -9.35 -11.97 -1.71
C TYR A 83 -10.16 -12.07 -3.02
N LYS A 84 -11.24 -11.29 -3.16
CA LYS A 84 -12.04 -11.24 -4.40
C LYS A 84 -11.27 -10.61 -5.56
N ILE A 85 -10.48 -9.58 -5.28
CA ILE A 85 -9.66 -8.87 -6.29
C ILE A 85 -8.48 -9.75 -6.70
N LEU A 86 -7.92 -10.50 -5.75
CA LEU A 86 -6.82 -11.43 -5.99
C LEU A 86 -7.28 -12.76 -6.62
N ALA A 87 -8.59 -12.95 -6.80
CA ALA A 87 -9.19 -14.20 -7.28
C ALA A 87 -8.74 -15.44 -6.49
N ILE A 88 -8.64 -15.29 -5.16
CA ILE A 88 -8.31 -16.39 -4.24
C ILE A 88 -9.48 -16.68 -3.32
N GLU A 89 -9.48 -17.88 -2.75
CA GLU A 89 -10.39 -18.20 -1.66
C GLU A 89 -10.10 -17.31 -0.44
N ARG A 90 -11.15 -16.99 0.31
CA ARG A 90 -11.02 -16.24 1.56
C ARG A 90 -10.20 -17.07 2.55
N LEU A 91 -9.06 -16.51 2.97
CA LEU A 91 -8.23 -17.11 4.01
C LEU A 91 -9.05 -17.27 5.31
N PRO A 92 -8.79 -18.31 6.11
CA PRO A 92 -9.43 -18.50 7.40
C PRO A 92 -9.29 -17.26 8.28
N ASP A 93 -10.38 -16.85 8.92
CA ASP A 93 -10.35 -15.70 9.81
C ASP A 93 -9.36 -15.94 10.96
N LYS A 94 -8.49 -14.95 11.20
CA LYS A 94 -7.56 -15.00 12.33
C LYS A 94 -8.39 -15.01 13.61
N LYS A 95 -8.50 -16.17 14.26
CA LYS A 95 -9.19 -16.29 15.54
C LYS A 95 -8.57 -15.28 16.53
N PRO A 96 -9.36 -14.40 17.17
CA PRO A 96 -8.84 -13.54 18.21
C PRO A 96 -8.39 -14.43 19.37
N GLY A 97 -7.07 -14.63 19.52
CA GLY A 97 -6.50 -15.40 20.63
C GLY A 97 -5.43 -16.44 20.26
N TYR A 98 -5.21 -16.78 18.99
CA TYR A 98 -4.08 -17.66 18.63
C TYR A 98 -2.79 -16.84 18.45
N ASN A 99 -2.22 -16.40 19.56
CA ASN A 99 -0.79 -16.10 19.62
C ASN A 99 -0.07 -17.45 19.50
N GLY A 100 0.28 -17.85 18.27
CA GLY A 100 1.19 -18.97 18.07
C GLY A 100 2.49 -18.72 18.88
N PRO A 101 3.25 -19.77 19.25
CA PRO A 101 4.34 -19.74 20.24
C PRO A 101 5.56 -18.83 19.91
N ASN A 102 5.46 -17.99 18.88
CA ASN A 102 6.53 -17.12 18.40
C ASN A 102 6.35 -15.62 18.78
N SER A 103 5.32 -15.25 19.54
CA SER A 103 5.11 -13.85 19.98
C SER A 103 6.07 -13.39 21.08
N GLU A 104 6.73 -14.32 21.78
CA GLU A 104 7.58 -13.99 22.94
C GLU A 104 9.01 -13.61 22.54
N ARG A 105 9.50 -14.03 21.37
CA ARG A 105 10.87 -13.71 20.92
C ARG A 105 11.08 -12.26 20.48
N LYS A 106 10.01 -11.49 20.23
CA LYS A 106 10.12 -10.10 19.73
C LYS A 106 10.10 -9.02 20.81
N ARG A 107 9.89 -9.38 22.09
CA ARG A 107 9.91 -8.40 23.21
C ARG A 107 11.17 -8.46 24.07
N ALA A 108 12.07 -9.42 23.84
CA ALA A 108 13.26 -9.63 24.66
C ALA A 108 14.51 -8.81 24.24
N HIS A 109 14.34 -7.71 23.50
CA HIS A 109 15.43 -6.77 23.18
C HIS A 109 15.23 -5.42 23.87
N VAL A 110 15.02 -5.42 25.19
CA VAL A 110 15.24 -4.25 26.06
C VAL A 110 15.68 -4.77 27.44
N THR A 111 16.88 -4.33 27.85
CA THR A 111 17.53 -4.44 29.17
C THR A 111 18.23 -5.76 29.54
N VAL A 112 19.52 -5.78 29.19
CA VAL A 112 20.60 -6.45 29.94
C VAL A 112 20.73 -5.83 31.35
N GLU A 113 21.19 -6.65 32.32
CA GLU A 113 21.49 -6.36 33.75
C GLU A 113 20.43 -6.91 34.74
N VAL A 114 20.69 -7.65 35.82
CA VAL A 114 21.91 -8.13 36.50
C VAL A 114 21.60 -9.47 37.20
N LYS A 115 22.64 -10.29 37.31
CA LYS A 115 22.70 -11.65 37.85
C LYS A 115 22.55 -11.68 39.38
N LYS A 116 22.03 -12.82 39.87
CA LYS A 116 22.49 -13.64 41.03
C LYS A 116 21.67 -13.65 42.35
N ARG A 117 21.39 -14.91 42.76
CA ARG A 117 21.19 -15.49 44.11
C ARG A 117 19.74 -15.75 44.58
N LYS A 118 19.28 -16.99 44.35
CA LYS A 118 18.32 -17.67 45.23
C LYS A 118 18.96 -18.95 45.76
N LYS A 119 19.42 -18.95 47.01
CA LYS A 119 19.70 -20.18 47.78
C LYS A 119 19.39 -19.90 49.25
N LYS A 120 18.68 -20.85 49.86
CA LYS A 120 18.36 -21.02 51.29
C LYS A 120 17.06 -20.33 51.78
N ASN A 121 15.97 -21.12 51.78
CA ASN A 121 15.34 -21.60 53.03
C ASN A 121 14.23 -22.60 52.67
N ARG A 122 14.55 -23.89 52.84
CA ARG A 122 13.57 -24.94 53.13
C ARG A 122 13.75 -25.25 54.61
N LEU A 123 12.64 -25.08 55.34
CA LEU A 123 12.33 -25.55 56.71
C LEU A 123 13.27 -25.07 57.82
#